data_AF-A0A954GJY6-F1
#
_entry.id   AF-A0A954GJY6-F1
#
_cell.length_a   1.000
_cell.length_b   1.000
_cell.length_c   1.000
_cell.angle_alpha   90.00
_cell.angle_beta   90.00
_cell.angle_gamma   90.00
#
_symmetry.space_group_name_H-M   'P 1'
#
loop_
_entity.id
_entity.type
_entity.pdbx_description
1 polymer ?
#
loop_
_entity_poly.entity_id
_entity_poly.type
_entity_poly.pdbx_seq_one_letter_code
_entity_poly.pdbx_strand_id
1 'polypeptide(L)'
;MTFLLDWAGPVIYTSLGIAALYGVFFVILLLRKIKEKRFPSESAATDFLDQIHEHLAKRDFEGASALCDSPPYWSKAVPQLIIVALANKDRPMPKLRRMLAEKFERDVLADLEYRHSWIGTIVKSAPMLGLLGTVSGMILAFAKIATSQQTGT
;
A
#
# COMPACT_ATOMS: atom_id res chain seq x y z
N MET A 1 -18.27 -36.24 -20.65
CA MET A 1 -18.04 -36.07 -19.20
C MET A 1 -16.56 -36.09 -18.82
N THR A 2 -15.70 -36.81 -19.55
CA THR A 2 -14.24 -36.88 -19.35
C THR A 2 -13.47 -35.60 -19.74
N PHE A 3 -13.92 -34.88 -20.77
CA PHE A 3 -13.30 -33.63 -21.23
C PHE A 3 -13.27 -32.52 -20.17
N LEU A 4 -14.28 -32.46 -19.30
CA LEU A 4 -14.35 -31.51 -18.19
C LEU A 4 -13.30 -31.81 -17.10
N LEU A 5 -12.98 -33.08 -16.85
CA LEU A 5 -12.06 -33.48 -15.79
C LEU A 5 -10.58 -33.33 -16.18
N ASP A 6 -10.23 -33.63 -17.43
CA ASP A 6 -8.86 -33.48 -17.94
C ASP A 6 -8.47 -32.00 -18.14
N TRP A 7 -9.44 -31.13 -18.42
CA TRP A 7 -9.22 -29.69 -18.48
C TRP A 7 -9.35 -28.98 -17.11
N ALA A 8 -10.25 -29.42 -16.22
CA ALA A 8 -10.48 -28.75 -14.95
C ALA A 8 -9.27 -28.84 -13.99
N GLY A 9 -8.57 -29.98 -13.94
CA GLY A 9 -7.41 -30.14 -13.06
C GLY A 9 -6.29 -29.13 -13.35
N PRO A 10 -5.76 -29.09 -14.59
CA PRO A 10 -4.72 -28.13 -14.98
C PRO A 10 -5.19 -26.67 -14.85
N VAL A 11 -6.44 -26.36 -15.20
CA VAL A 11 -6.99 -25.00 -15.09
C VAL A 11 -7.06 -24.51 -13.64
N ILE A 12 -7.39 -25.40 -12.69
CA ILE A 12 -7.46 -25.04 -11.27
C ILE A 12 -6.06 -24.81 -10.69
N TYR A 13 -5.10 -25.69 -10.94
CA TYR A 13 -3.74 -25.48 -10.46
C TYR A 13 -3.05 -24.28 -11.12
N THR A 14 -3.31 -24.02 -12.40
CA THR A 14 -2.80 -22.82 -13.09
C THR A 14 -3.46 -21.54 -12.58
N SER A 15 -4.77 -21.52 -12.37
CA SER A 15 -5.46 -20.37 -11.77
C SER A 15 -4.97 -20.08 -10.34
N LEU A 16 -4.70 -21.11 -9.53
CA LEU A 16 -4.13 -20.96 -8.18
C LEU A 16 -2.71 -20.38 -8.23
N GLY A 17 -1.89 -20.84 -9.19
CA GLY A 17 -0.54 -20.33 -9.41
C GLY A 17 -0.52 -18.87 -9.87
N ILE A 18 -1.42 -18.49 -10.78
CA ILE A 18 -1.58 -17.10 -11.22
C ILE A 18 -2.05 -16.21 -10.06
N ALA A 19 -3.01 -16.66 -9.27
CA ALA A 19 -3.48 -15.92 -8.09
C ALA A 19 -2.36 -15.72 -7.05
N ALA A 20 -1.53 -16.72 -6.81
CA ALA A 20 -0.38 -16.62 -5.92
C ALA A 20 0.66 -15.60 -6.43
N LEU A 21 0.99 -15.62 -7.73
CA LEU A 21 1.87 -14.63 -8.34
C LEU A 21 1.30 -13.21 -8.25
N TYR A 22 -0.01 -13.05 -8.50
CA TYR A 22 -0.69 -11.75 -8.37
C TYR A 22 -0.67 -11.23 -6.93
N GLY A 23 -0.86 -12.10 -5.95
CA GLY A 23 -0.75 -11.78 -4.52
C GLY A 23 0.64 -11.29 -4.14
N VAL A 24 1.68 -11.99 -4.58
CA VAL A 24 3.08 -11.59 -4.34
C VAL A 24 3.40 -10.25 -5.00
N PHE A 25 2.94 -10.03 -6.24
CA PHE A 25 3.09 -8.76 -6.94
C PHE A 25 2.47 -7.58 -6.17
N PHE A 26 1.26 -7.75 -5.64
CA PHE A 26 0.59 -6.74 -4.82
C PHE A 26 1.35 -6.43 -3.52
N VAL A 27 1.86 -7.47 -2.84
CA VAL A 27 2.68 -7.28 -1.63
C VAL A 27 3.95 -6.49 -1.95
N ILE A 28 4.63 -6.79 -3.06
CA ILE A 28 5.82 -6.06 -3.49
C ILE A 28 5.51 -4.59 -3.79
N LEU A 29 4.42 -4.30 -4.51
CA LEU A 29 3.97 -2.93 -4.79
C LEU A 29 3.66 -2.15 -3.50
N LEU A 30 3.00 -2.79 -2.55
CA LEU A 30 2.68 -2.20 -1.25
C LEU A 30 3.96 -1.85 -0.48
N LEU A 31 4.90 -2.79 -0.38
CA LEU A 31 6.17 -2.59 0.30
C LEU A 31 7.02 -1.49 -0.37
N ARG A 32 7.05 -1.43 -1.70
CA ARG A 32 7.75 -0.39 -2.45
C ARG A 32 7.18 1.00 -2.16
N LYS A 33 5.86 1.16 -2.22
CA LYS A 33 5.18 2.44 -1.95
C LYS A 33 5.33 2.89 -0.49
N ILE A 34 5.29 1.96 0.46
CA ILE A 34 5.52 2.27 1.88
C ILE A 34 6.96 2.73 2.10
N LYS A 35 7.94 2.06 1.48
CA LYS A 35 9.35 2.47 1.53
C LYS A 35 9.58 3.86 0.93
N GLU A 36 8.86 4.22 -0.11
CA GLU A 36 9.00 5.51 -0.79
C GLU A 36 8.52 6.68 0.07
N LYS A 37 7.36 6.54 0.74
CA LYS A 37 6.80 7.61 1.59
C LYS A 37 7.41 7.69 3.00
N ARG A 38 8.06 6.62 3.47
CA ARG A 38 8.63 6.57 4.83
C ARG A 38 10.10 7.02 4.83
N PHE A 39 10.58 7.55 5.95
CA PHE A 39 12.02 7.70 6.17
C PHE A 39 12.67 6.31 6.33
N PRO A 40 13.85 6.09 5.73
CA PRO A 40 14.52 4.79 5.77
C PRO A 40 14.95 4.38 7.18
N SER A 41 15.25 5.34 8.06
CA SER A 41 15.49 5.12 9.49
C SER A 41 14.92 6.28 10.32
N GLU A 42 14.74 6.05 11.62
CA GLU A 42 14.40 7.10 12.58
C GLU A 42 15.52 8.13 12.68
N SER A 43 16.80 7.69 12.62
CA SER A 43 17.95 8.61 12.63
C SER A 43 17.94 9.56 11.44
N ALA A 44 17.59 9.09 10.24
CA ALA A 44 17.54 9.93 9.05
C ALA A 44 16.41 10.97 9.12
N ALA A 45 15.35 10.71 9.89
CA ALA A 45 14.33 11.70 10.16
C ALA A 45 14.83 12.75 11.16
N THR A 46 15.54 12.33 12.20
CA THR A 46 16.17 13.24 13.18
C THR A 46 17.23 14.12 12.53
N ASP A 47 18.15 13.55 11.75
CA ASP A 47 19.20 14.28 11.05
C ASP A 47 18.62 15.35 10.08
N PHE A 48 17.50 15.04 9.43
CA PHE A 48 16.78 16.00 8.58
C PHE A 48 16.16 17.14 9.39
N LEU A 49 15.51 16.82 10.52
CA LEU A 49 14.91 17.82 11.41
C LEU A 49 15.97 18.73 12.04
N ASP A 50 17.13 18.18 12.39
CA ASP A 50 18.25 18.94 12.93
C ASP A 50 18.81 19.93 11.90
N GLN A 51 18.98 19.50 10.64
CA GLN A 51 19.37 20.39 9.54
C GLN A 51 18.34 21.51 9.32
N ILE A 52 17.04 21.17 9.32
CA ILE A 52 15.97 22.17 9.21
C ILE A 52 16.00 23.15 10.38
N HIS A 53 16.23 22.68 11.61
CA HIS A 53 16.35 23.53 12.79
C HIS A 53 17.53 24.49 12.66
N GLU A 54 18.67 24.05 12.12
CA GLU A 54 19.83 24.89 11.88
C GLU A 54 19.55 26.01 10.84
N HIS A 55 18.89 25.68 9.73
CA HIS A 55 18.46 26.69 8.74
C HIS A 55 17.45 27.70 9.34
N LEU A 56 16.49 27.22 10.13
CA LEU A 56 15.53 28.07 10.85
C LEU A 56 16.22 29.00 11.87
N ALA A 57 17.20 28.50 12.62
CA ALA A 57 17.97 29.28 13.58
C ALA A 57 18.77 30.41 12.90
N LYS A 58 19.28 30.15 11.69
CA LYS A 58 19.95 31.14 10.83
C LYS A 58 18.98 32.08 10.11
N ARG A 59 17.65 31.90 10.27
CA ARG A 59 16.57 32.59 9.52
C ARG A 59 16.67 32.41 8.00
N ASP A 60 17.34 31.36 7.56
CA ASP A 60 17.51 30.99 6.16
C ASP A 60 16.32 30.14 5.69
N PHE A 61 15.23 30.83 5.35
CA PHE A 61 13.99 30.18 4.92
C PHE A 61 14.09 29.62 3.49
N GLU A 62 14.92 30.22 2.63
CA GLU A 62 15.16 29.72 1.27
C GLU A 62 15.95 28.41 1.31
N GLY A 63 17.04 28.34 2.10
CA GLY A 63 17.80 27.11 2.30
C GLY A 63 16.96 25.98 2.90
N ALA A 64 16.09 26.28 3.87
CA ALA A 64 15.16 25.31 4.43
C ALA A 64 14.17 24.76 3.37
N SER A 65 13.66 25.61 2.48
CA SER A 65 12.79 25.16 1.38
C SER A 65 13.54 24.31 0.36
N ALA A 66 14.76 24.71 -0.02
CA ALA A 66 15.60 23.97 -0.96
C ALA A 66 15.99 22.58 -0.42
N LEU A 67 16.26 22.47 0.88
CA LEU A 67 16.51 21.18 1.53
C LEU A 67 15.29 20.27 1.48
N CYS A 68 14.08 20.82 1.70
CA CYS A 68 12.84 20.08 1.59
C CYS A 68 12.54 19.59 0.15
N ASP A 69 12.91 20.37 -0.86
CA ASP A 69 12.75 20.05 -2.29
C ASP A 69 13.86 19.18 -2.87
N SER A 70 14.83 18.76 -2.05
CA SER A 70 15.91 17.91 -2.53
C SER A 70 15.43 16.49 -2.89
N PRO A 71 16.08 15.80 -3.86
CA PRO A 71 15.67 14.47 -4.33
C PRO A 71 15.40 13.41 -3.24
N PRO A 72 16.17 13.33 -2.13
CA PRO A 72 15.89 12.35 -1.08
C PRO A 72 14.67 12.68 -0.23
N TYR A 73 14.19 13.93 -0.22
CA TYR A 73 13.19 14.44 0.73
C TYR A 73 11.87 14.90 0.07
N TRP A 74 11.86 15.31 -1.20
CA TRP A 74 10.66 15.83 -1.88
C TRP A 74 9.44 14.91 -1.74
N SER A 75 9.61 13.61 -1.94
CA SER A 75 8.50 12.63 -1.93
C SER A 75 7.98 12.28 -0.52
N LYS A 76 8.61 12.80 0.53
CA LYS A 76 8.25 12.52 1.93
C LYS A 76 7.20 13.51 2.42
N ALA A 77 6.34 13.04 3.32
CA ALA A 77 5.25 13.85 3.87
C ALA A 77 5.74 15.03 4.73
N VAL A 78 6.82 14.84 5.51
CA VAL A 78 7.34 15.85 6.45
C VAL A 78 7.91 17.09 5.73
N PRO A 79 8.78 16.97 4.72
CA PRO A 79 9.28 18.10 3.93
C PRO A 79 8.17 18.90 3.24
N GLN A 80 7.16 18.24 2.67
CA GLN A 80 6.03 18.92 2.03
C GLN A 80 5.22 19.77 3.01
N LEU A 81 5.03 19.30 4.25
CA LEU A 81 4.38 20.09 5.30
C LEU A 81 5.24 21.29 5.74
N ILE A 82 6.56 21.13 5.80
CA ILE A 82 7.49 22.21 6.17
C ILE A 82 7.47 23.32 5.11
N ILE A 83 7.46 22.99 3.82
CA ILE A 83 7.34 23.98 2.73
C ILE A 83 6.04 24.79 2.87
N VAL A 84 4.91 24.12 3.13
CA VAL A 84 3.62 24.80 3.34
C VAL A 84 3.65 25.68 4.59
N ALA A 85 4.33 25.24 5.65
CA ALA A 85 4.51 26.03 6.88
C ALA A 85 5.35 27.28 6.63
N LEU A 86 6.48 27.14 5.91
CA LEU A 86 7.37 28.24 5.54
C LEU A 86 6.66 29.28 4.66
N ALA A 87 5.84 28.83 3.72
CA ALA A 87 5.05 29.69 2.84
C ALA A 87 3.94 30.47 3.59
N ASN A 88 3.52 30.04 4.78
CA ASN A 88 2.44 30.66 5.56
C ASN A 88 2.90 31.20 6.93
N LYS A 89 4.21 31.44 7.09
CA LYS A 89 4.83 31.85 8.37
C LYS A 89 4.28 33.14 8.97
N ASP A 90 3.69 34.01 8.16
CA ASP A 90 3.17 35.33 8.59
C ASP A 90 1.82 35.23 9.33
N ARG A 91 1.22 34.03 9.40
CA ARG A 91 -0.05 33.80 10.10
C ARG A 91 0.17 33.53 11.59
N PRO A 92 -0.78 33.91 12.46
CA PRO A 92 -0.71 33.60 13.88
C PRO A 92 -0.68 32.08 14.10
N MET A 93 0.18 31.62 15.02
CA MET A 93 0.43 30.19 15.29
C MET A 93 -0.80 29.28 15.39
N PRO A 94 -1.91 29.68 16.03
CA PRO A 94 -3.12 28.85 16.09
C PRO A 94 -3.72 28.58 14.70
N LYS A 95 -3.72 29.58 13.82
CA LYS A 95 -4.23 29.45 12.44
C LYS A 95 -3.28 28.64 11.56
N LEU A 96 -1.96 28.82 11.75
CA LEU A 96 -0.95 28.06 11.01
C LEU A 96 -1.04 26.56 11.35
N ARG A 97 -1.09 26.20 12.64
CA ARG A 97 -1.22 24.81 13.08
C ARG A 97 -2.48 24.15 12.53
N ARG A 98 -3.61 24.85 12.57
CA ARG A 98 -4.87 24.34 12.03
C ARG A 98 -4.80 24.12 10.52
N MET A 99 -4.25 25.08 9.77
CA MET A 99 -4.05 24.94 8.33
C MET A 99 -3.11 23.78 7.99
N LEU A 100 -2.03 23.59 8.75
CA LEU A 100 -1.12 22.45 8.59
C LEU A 100 -1.83 21.12 8.85
N ALA A 101 -2.64 21.05 9.91
CA ALA A 101 -3.41 19.86 10.23
C ALA A 101 -4.42 19.52 9.12
N GLU A 102 -5.18 20.51 8.64
CA GLU A 102 -6.14 20.32 7.54
C GLU A 102 -5.43 19.90 6.23
N LYS A 103 -4.26 20.46 5.93
CA LYS A 103 -3.45 20.07 4.77
C LYS A 103 -2.90 18.65 4.91
N PHE A 104 -2.41 18.29 6.09
CA PHE A 104 -1.93 16.93 6.39
C PHE A 104 -3.05 15.89 6.26
N GLU A 105 -4.23 16.22 6.79
CA GLU A 105 -5.40 15.36 6.70
C GLU A 105 -5.81 15.12 5.23
N ARG A 106 -5.83 16.19 4.43
CA ARG A 106 -6.24 16.14 3.03
C ARG A 106 -5.22 15.49 2.10
N ASP A 107 -3.94 15.80 2.24
CA ASP A 107 -2.93 15.37 1.26
C ASP A 107 -2.26 14.05 1.65
N VAL A 108 -2.08 13.81 2.95
CA VAL A 108 -1.38 12.62 3.46
C VAL A 108 -2.38 11.58 3.93
N LEU A 109 -3.31 11.94 4.82
CA LEU A 109 -4.27 10.99 5.37
C LEU A 109 -5.27 10.52 4.33
N ALA A 110 -5.87 11.41 3.53
CA ALA A 110 -6.89 11.01 2.57
C ALA A 110 -6.34 10.07 1.46
N ASP A 111 -5.11 10.30 0.97
CA ASP A 111 -4.46 9.38 0.00
C ASP A 111 -4.13 8.03 0.64
N LEU A 112 -3.79 8.01 1.95
CA LEU A 112 -3.56 6.78 2.70
C LEU A 112 -4.86 6.03 3.00
N GLU A 113 -5.91 6.72 3.45
CA GLU A 113 -7.22 6.14 3.78
C GLU A 113 -7.91 5.57 2.55
N TYR A 114 -7.91 6.30 1.43
CA TYR A 114 -8.51 5.83 0.19
C TYR A 114 -7.86 4.52 -0.26
N ARG A 115 -6.53 4.43 -0.22
CA ARG A 115 -5.80 3.23 -0.61
C ARG A 115 -5.95 2.10 0.41
N HIS A 116 -5.95 2.40 1.70
CA HIS A 116 -6.16 1.42 2.77
C HIS A 116 -7.57 0.81 2.72
N SER A 117 -8.58 1.58 2.36
CA SER A 117 -9.96 1.10 2.19
C SER A 117 -10.07 0.01 1.13
N TRP A 118 -9.42 0.20 -0.03
CA TRP A 118 -9.38 -0.80 -1.09
C TRP A 118 -8.62 -2.07 -0.67
N ILE A 119 -7.47 -1.91 -0.01
CA ILE A 119 -6.70 -3.06 0.51
C ILE A 119 -7.50 -3.82 1.56
N GLY A 120 -8.13 -3.11 2.49
CA GLY A 120 -8.97 -3.69 3.55
C GLY A 120 -10.15 -4.47 2.98
N THR A 121 -10.75 -3.99 1.89
CA THR A 121 -11.83 -4.69 1.19
C THR A 121 -11.32 -6.00 0.56
N ILE A 122 -10.18 -5.97 -0.12
CA ILE A 122 -9.55 -7.16 -0.72
C ILE A 122 -9.17 -8.19 0.36
N VAL A 123 -8.56 -7.76 1.46
CA VAL A 123 -8.17 -8.64 2.57
C VAL A 123 -9.39 -9.30 3.22
N LYS A 124 -10.50 -8.57 3.39
CA LYS A 124 -11.74 -9.12 3.93
C LYS A 124 -12.42 -10.10 2.98
N SER A 125 -12.34 -9.87 1.67
CA SER A 125 -12.94 -10.75 0.66
C SER A 125 -12.07 -11.96 0.28
N ALA A 126 -10.76 -11.92 0.54
CA ALA A 126 -9.82 -12.99 0.17
C ALA A 126 -10.14 -14.37 0.82
N PRO A 127 -10.47 -14.48 2.12
CA PRO A 127 -10.84 -15.76 2.73
C PRO A 127 -12.07 -16.40 2.10
N MET A 128 -13.06 -15.60 1.70
CA MET A 128 -14.28 -16.10 1.04
C MET A 128 -13.99 -16.67 -0.35
N LEU A 129 -13.08 -16.05 -1.10
CA LEU A 129 -12.59 -16.58 -2.38
C LEU A 129 -11.81 -17.89 -2.20
N GLY A 130 -10.99 -17.99 -1.15
CA GLY A 130 -10.31 -19.23 -0.78
C GLY A 130 -11.27 -20.38 -0.47
N LEU A 131 -12.33 -20.09 0.30
CA LEU A 131 -13.39 -21.07 0.60
C LEU A 131 -14.14 -21.52 -0.66
N LEU A 132 -14.43 -20.61 -1.58
CA LEU A 132 -15.05 -20.97 -2.86
C LEU A 132 -14.15 -21.92 -3.68
N GLY A 133 -12.84 -21.70 -3.65
CA GLY A 133 -11.86 -22.58 -4.28
C GLY A 133 -11.84 -23.99 -3.68
N THR A 134 -11.87 -24.10 -2.35
CA THR A 134 -11.89 -25.41 -1.68
C THR A 134 -13.19 -26.18 -1.94
N VAL A 135 -14.34 -25.49 -1.92
CA VAL A 135 -15.64 -26.10 -2.24
C VAL A 135 -15.69 -26.59 -3.69
N SER A 136 -15.24 -25.77 -4.64
CA SER A 136 -15.19 -26.15 -6.06
C SER A 136 -14.27 -27.35 -6.30
N GLY A 137 -13.13 -27.40 -5.61
CA GLY A 137 -12.22 -28.54 -5.65
C GLY A 137 -12.83 -29.83 -5.09
N MET A 138 -13.56 -29.75 -3.97
CA MET A 138 -14.27 -30.91 -3.41
C MET A 138 -15.35 -31.44 -4.36
N ILE A 139 -16.13 -30.58 -5.00
CA ILE A 139 -17.17 -30.99 -5.96
C ILE A 139 -16.55 -31.79 -7.12
N LEU A 140 -15.42 -31.32 -7.66
CA LEU A 140 -14.72 -32.02 -8.74
C LEU A 140 -14.12 -33.35 -8.28
N ALA A 141 -13.58 -33.41 -7.07
CA ALA A 141 -13.07 -34.65 -6.49
C ALA A 141 -14.18 -35.71 -6.35
N PHE A 142 -15.35 -35.33 -5.82
CA PHE A 142 -16.48 -36.24 -5.69
C PHE A 142 -17.07 -36.65 -7.06
N ALA A 143 -17.14 -35.72 -8.01
CA ALA A 143 -17.57 -36.05 -9.38
C ALA A 143 -16.62 -37.09 -10.04
N LYS A 144 -15.31 -36.98 -9.80
CA LYS A 144 -14.31 -37.94 -10.27
C LYS A 144 -14.48 -39.32 -9.63
N ILE A 145 -14.69 -39.35 -8.32
CA ILE A 145 -14.94 -40.60 -7.59
C ILE A 145 -16.21 -41.29 -8.10
N ALA A 146 -17.33 -40.55 -8.21
CA ALA A 146 -18.60 -41.10 -8.69
C ALA A 146 -18.48 -41.68 -10.12
N THR A 147 -17.78 -40.98 -11.02
CA THR A 147 -17.55 -41.46 -12.40
C THR A 147 -16.65 -42.70 -12.44
N SER A 148 -15.60 -42.73 -11.59
CA SER A 148 -14.70 -43.88 -11.51
C SER A 148 -15.38 -45.15 -10.98
N GLN A 149 -16.32 -45.00 -10.05
CA GLN A 149 -17.09 -46.09 -9.47
C GLN A 149 -18.12 -46.67 -10.46
N GLN A 150 -18.56 -45.86 -11.42
CA GLN A 150 -19.50 -46.25 -12.47
C GLN A 150 -18.86 -46.99 -13.65
N THR A 151 -17.52 -46.92 -13.79
CA THR A 151 -16.76 -47.59 -14.87
C THR A 151 -16.07 -48.88 -14.38
N GLY A 152 -16.32 -49.28 -13.12
CA GLY A 152 -15.84 -50.53 -12.54
C GLY A 152 -16.76 -51.71 -12.85
N THR A 153 -16.71 -52.20 -14.09
CA THR A 153 -16.92 -53.60 -14.44
C THR A 153 -15.68 -54.13 -15.11
#